data_AF-A0A0N1II81-F1
#
_entry.id   AF-A0A0N1II81-F1
#
_cell.length_a   1.000
_cell.length_b   1.000
_cell.length_c   1.000
_cell.angle_alpha   90.00
_cell.angle_beta   90.00
_cell.angle_gamma   90.00
#
_symmetry.space_group_name_H-M   'P 1'
#
loop_
_entity.id
_entity.type
_entity.pdbx_description
1 polymer ?
#
loop_
_entity_poly.entity_id
_entity_poly.type
_entity_poly.pdbx_seq_one_letter_code
_entity_poly.pdbx_strand_id
1 'polypeptide(L)'
;MTKGLRHAHPSNVTRYCFDLTDVFCVVVLFGPPSAPVLENPEFQTRWYFKYFLGKMHQNYIGVDGAREPYLLSVVQEGAGLLRAILFNKMGAHKIYLPASAWSGGGGQTPTRPTVKQILAQFTAMERVDKVPREITCPELQKDILLLEEQEGSVNFKIGIMLMRPGQRTDDEMLSNEKGNEKWERFISLLGDKIRLRGWNRFRGGLDVKGDMTGSHSIYTMHQGHEIMFHVSTMLPFSKDNKQQLERKRHIGNDIVNIIFTEDSTHNTFNPQYVKSHFTHIFAVVSEVDGEGYRLSVYSDDSVPPFGPSLPCPPVFNDPQLFREFLLVSYMNLA
;
A
#
# COMPACT_ATOMS: atom_id res chain seq x y z
N MET A 1 0.23 -17.75 -43.45
CA MET A 1 1.56 -18.20 -42.99
C MET A 1 1.63 -17.96 -41.49
N THR A 2 1.50 -19.04 -40.75
CA THR A 2 1.71 -19.18 -39.31
C THR A 2 3.12 -18.70 -38.93
N LYS A 3 3.23 -17.82 -37.93
CA LYS A 3 4.51 -17.55 -37.25
C LYS A 3 4.33 -17.77 -35.75
N GLY A 4 5.25 -18.57 -35.21
CA GLY A 4 5.05 -19.39 -34.02
C GLY A 4 4.89 -18.63 -32.71
N LEU A 5 3.97 -19.14 -31.89
CA LEU A 5 4.08 -19.07 -30.44
C LEU A 5 5.43 -19.68 -30.03
N ARG A 6 6.25 -18.93 -29.31
CA ARG A 6 7.32 -19.52 -28.50
C ARG A 6 6.75 -19.76 -27.11
N HIS A 7 6.53 -21.03 -26.78
CA HIS A 7 6.26 -21.44 -25.41
C HIS A 7 7.55 -21.31 -24.58
N ALA A 8 7.53 -20.44 -23.58
CA ALA A 8 8.42 -20.51 -22.44
C ALA A 8 7.72 -21.31 -21.32
N HIS A 9 8.50 -22.00 -20.49
CA HIS A 9 8.07 -22.84 -19.36
C HIS A 9 7.02 -22.19 -18.43
N PRO A 10 6.21 -22.99 -17.71
CA PRO A 10 5.01 -22.51 -17.02
C PRO A 10 5.36 -21.84 -15.69
N SER A 11 5.56 -20.54 -15.71
CA SER A 11 5.14 -19.67 -14.61
C SER A 11 3.74 -19.14 -14.97
N ASN A 12 2.77 -19.23 -14.06
CA ASN A 12 1.36 -18.84 -14.27
C ASN A 12 1.14 -17.31 -14.44
N VAL A 13 2.06 -16.60 -15.10
CA VAL A 13 2.08 -15.14 -15.19
C VAL A 13 2.01 -14.77 -16.66
N THR A 14 0.83 -14.42 -17.15
CA THR A 14 0.64 -13.92 -18.53
C THR A 14 0.30 -12.43 -18.47
N ARG A 15 1.23 -11.55 -18.84
CA ARG A 15 0.92 -10.14 -19.12
C ARG A 15 0.21 -10.07 -20.48
N TYR A 16 -0.96 -9.47 -20.53
CA TYR A 16 -1.64 -9.15 -21.79
C TYR A 16 -1.52 -7.64 -22.05
N CYS A 17 -0.53 -7.23 -22.85
CA CYS A 17 -0.52 -5.87 -23.39
C CYS A 17 -1.45 -5.83 -24.62
N PHE A 18 -2.60 -5.18 -24.46
CA PHE A 18 -3.52 -4.88 -25.56
C PHE A 18 -3.41 -3.39 -25.93
N ASP A 19 -2.23 -2.92 -26.35
CA ASP A 19 -2.09 -1.85 -27.35
C ASP A 19 -0.62 -1.60 -27.73
N LEU A 20 -0.39 -1.19 -28.98
CA LEU A 20 0.93 -1.02 -29.62
C LEU A 20 1.51 0.41 -29.50
N THR A 21 1.09 1.19 -28.50
CA THR A 21 1.61 2.54 -28.26
C THR A 21 1.96 2.72 -26.79
N ASP A 22 3.26 2.65 -26.54
CA ASP A 22 3.99 2.64 -25.26
C ASP A 22 3.44 3.61 -24.19
N VAL A 23 3.32 3.13 -22.94
CA VAL A 23 3.59 3.78 -21.62
C VAL A 23 2.84 3.03 -20.51
N PHE A 24 1.65 2.48 -20.75
CA PHE A 24 0.88 1.71 -19.76
C PHE A 24 0.41 0.36 -20.33
N CYS A 25 0.71 -0.74 -19.65
CA CYS A 25 0.13 -2.06 -19.96
C CYS A 25 -1.04 -2.39 -19.04
N VAL A 26 -2.02 -3.11 -19.58
CA VAL A 26 -3.05 -3.76 -18.77
C VAL A 26 -2.40 -4.95 -18.07
N VAL A 27 -2.11 -4.82 -16.78
CA VAL A 27 -1.57 -5.92 -16.00
C VAL A 27 -2.72 -6.76 -15.50
N VAL A 28 -2.93 -7.91 -16.14
CA VAL A 28 -3.92 -8.89 -15.68
C VAL A 28 -3.21 -10.15 -15.23
N LEU A 29 -2.90 -10.22 -13.93
CA LEU A 29 -2.52 -11.47 -13.31
C LEU A 29 -3.81 -12.26 -13.07
N PHE A 30 -4.11 -13.21 -13.95
CA PHE A 30 -5.18 -14.19 -13.72
C PHE A 30 -4.61 -15.41 -13.00
N GLY A 31 -5.27 -15.79 -11.92
CA GLY A 31 -4.92 -16.97 -11.13
C GLY A 31 -6.10 -17.40 -10.27
N PRO A 32 -6.05 -18.59 -9.64
CA PRO A 32 -7.02 -18.92 -8.60
C PRO A 32 -7.04 -17.78 -7.57
N PRO A 33 -8.23 -17.29 -7.16
CA PRO A 33 -8.33 -16.16 -6.25
C PRO A 33 -7.51 -16.45 -5.00
N SER A 34 -6.44 -15.69 -4.83
CA SER A 34 -5.67 -15.67 -3.60
C SER A 34 -6.30 -14.64 -2.67
N ALA A 35 -6.31 -14.92 -1.37
CA ALA A 35 -6.73 -13.92 -0.40
C ALA A 35 -5.87 -12.66 -0.61
N PRO A 36 -6.46 -11.46 -0.58
CA PRO A 36 -5.71 -10.22 -0.69
C PRO A 36 -4.70 -10.16 0.46
N VAL A 37 -3.42 -10.30 0.12
CA VAL A 37 -2.31 -10.23 1.08
C VAL A 37 -1.41 -9.07 0.68
N LEU A 38 -1.00 -8.31 1.68
CA LEU A 38 -0.01 -7.27 1.52
C LEU A 38 1.35 -7.94 1.22
N GLU A 39 1.95 -7.64 0.07
CA GLU A 39 3.15 -8.30 -0.47
C GLU A 39 4.44 -7.88 0.24
N ASN A 40 4.47 -6.66 0.75
CA ASN A 40 5.56 -6.13 1.56
C ASN A 40 5.10 -5.82 2.99
N PRO A 41 4.52 -6.81 3.70
CA PRO A 41 3.97 -6.56 5.02
C PRO A 41 5.09 -6.21 6.01
N GLU A 42 6.34 -6.60 5.77
CA GLU A 42 7.43 -6.29 6.69
C GLU A 42 7.79 -4.79 6.71
N PHE A 43 7.61 -4.06 5.62
CA PHE A 43 7.85 -2.61 5.58
C PHE A 43 6.66 -1.80 6.12
N GLN A 44 5.45 -2.33 5.95
CA GLN A 44 4.20 -1.63 6.24
C GLN A 44 3.56 -2.06 7.59
N THR A 45 3.81 -3.28 8.05
CA THR A 45 3.30 -3.77 9.34
C THR A 45 4.08 -3.15 10.49
N ARG A 46 3.34 -2.67 11.49
CA ARG A 46 3.82 -2.43 12.86
C ARG A 46 4.28 -3.77 13.47
N TRP A 47 5.54 -4.12 13.23
CA TRP A 47 6.15 -5.42 13.53
C TRP A 47 6.23 -5.66 15.03
N TYR A 48 6.63 -4.65 15.79
CA TYR A 48 6.64 -4.69 17.25
C TYR A 48 5.23 -4.89 17.80
N PHE A 49 4.26 -4.10 17.32
CA PHE A 49 2.84 -4.28 17.68
C PHE A 49 2.33 -5.70 17.39
N LYS A 50 2.62 -6.26 16.20
CA LYS A 50 2.07 -7.56 15.78
C LYS A 50 2.75 -8.75 16.45
N TYR A 51 4.09 -8.72 16.55
CA TYR A 51 4.85 -9.91 16.92
C TYR A 51 5.41 -9.88 18.34
N PHE A 52 5.60 -8.71 18.95
CA PHE A 52 6.26 -8.54 20.24
C PHE A 52 5.29 -8.13 21.36
N LEU A 53 4.29 -7.30 21.05
CA LEU A 53 3.30 -6.87 22.03
C LEU A 53 2.57 -8.06 22.65
N GLY A 54 2.51 -8.08 23.98
CA GLY A 54 1.90 -9.18 24.75
C GLY A 54 2.67 -10.50 24.77
N LYS A 55 3.85 -10.60 24.13
CA LYS A 55 4.72 -11.79 24.19
C LYS A 55 5.96 -11.53 25.03
N MET A 56 6.50 -12.58 25.64
CA MET A 56 7.82 -12.50 26.28
C MET A 56 8.93 -12.39 25.22
N HIS A 57 9.73 -11.34 25.31
CA HIS A 57 10.82 -11.03 24.40
C HIS A 57 11.93 -10.27 25.14
N GLN A 58 13.14 -10.26 24.59
CA GLN A 58 14.28 -9.53 25.16
C GLN A 58 14.50 -8.22 24.41
N ASN A 59 14.84 -7.16 25.15
CA ASN A 59 15.19 -5.85 24.60
C ASN A 59 16.62 -5.50 24.97
N TYR A 60 17.38 -4.97 24.01
CA TYR A 60 18.77 -4.59 24.17
C TYR A 60 18.99 -3.18 23.66
N ILE A 61 19.83 -2.42 24.35
CA ILE A 61 20.33 -1.13 23.87
C ILE A 61 21.84 -1.20 23.68
N GLY A 62 22.34 -0.52 22.68
CA GLY A 62 23.77 -0.38 22.46
C GLY A 62 24.11 0.86 21.67
N VAL A 63 25.39 0.96 21.37
CA VAL A 63 25.96 2.02 20.54
C VAL A 63 26.83 1.35 19.49
N ASP A 64 26.68 1.75 18.23
CA ASP A 64 27.45 1.21 17.11
C ASP A 64 28.84 1.86 16.99
N GLY A 65 29.61 1.46 15.97
CA GLY A 65 30.94 2.00 15.69
C GLY A 65 30.96 3.51 15.38
N ALA A 66 29.87 4.03 14.83
CA ALA A 66 29.67 5.46 14.55
C ALA A 66 29.22 6.26 15.77
N ARG A 67 29.12 5.63 16.95
CA ARG A 67 28.59 6.20 18.20
C ARG A 67 27.10 6.52 18.17
N GLU A 68 26.35 5.85 17.32
CA GLU A 68 24.89 6.00 17.23
C GLU A 68 24.17 5.00 18.13
N PRO A 69 23.15 5.44 18.89
CA PRO A 69 22.36 4.53 19.70
C PRO A 69 21.50 3.63 18.81
N TYR A 70 21.33 2.39 19.23
CA TYR A 70 20.35 1.46 18.65
C TYR A 70 19.61 0.71 19.74
N LEU A 71 18.39 0.28 19.40
CA LEU A 71 17.57 -0.60 20.21
C LEU A 71 17.24 -1.86 19.42
N LEU A 72 17.49 -3.02 20.01
CA LEU A 72 17.19 -4.33 19.43
C LEU A 72 16.16 -5.05 20.29
N SER A 73 15.04 -5.46 19.69
CA SER A 73 14.07 -6.37 20.34
C SER A 73 14.12 -7.74 19.66
N VAL A 74 14.17 -8.82 20.44
CA VAL A 74 14.25 -10.20 19.95
C VAL A 74 13.17 -11.07 20.60
N VAL A 75 12.31 -11.69 19.79
CA VAL A 75 11.26 -12.62 20.24
C VAL A 75 11.49 -14.00 19.61
N GLN A 76 11.22 -15.05 20.38
CA GLN A 76 11.23 -16.43 19.89
C GLN A 76 9.79 -16.94 19.80
N GLU A 77 9.41 -17.45 18.64
CA GLU A 77 8.10 -18.06 18.39
C GLU A 77 8.25 -19.58 18.18
N GLY A 78 7.36 -20.35 18.81
CA GLY A 78 7.22 -21.79 18.60
C GLY A 78 8.54 -22.57 18.71
N ALA A 79 8.78 -23.44 17.73
CA ALA A 79 9.90 -24.39 17.70
C ALA A 79 11.28 -23.77 17.37
N GLY A 80 11.46 -22.45 17.52
CA GLY A 80 12.76 -21.78 17.35
C GLY A 80 12.84 -20.77 16.22
N LEU A 81 11.73 -20.20 15.76
CA LEU A 81 11.78 -19.04 14.87
C LEU A 81 12.12 -17.81 15.71
N LEU A 82 13.21 -17.12 15.38
CA LEU A 82 13.55 -15.83 16.00
C LEU A 82 13.12 -14.70 15.08
N ARG A 83 12.47 -13.69 15.64
CA ARG A 83 12.25 -12.39 14.99
C ARG A 83 13.04 -11.33 15.75
N ALA A 84 13.73 -10.48 15.02
CA ALA A 84 14.45 -9.36 15.60
C ALA A 84 14.11 -8.07 14.85
N ILE A 85 13.85 -7.01 15.62
CA ILE A 85 13.66 -5.65 15.12
C ILE A 85 14.72 -4.75 15.74
N LEU A 86 15.43 -4.01 14.89
CA LEU A 86 16.52 -3.11 15.25
C LEU A 86 16.15 -1.68 14.84
N PHE A 87 15.94 -0.83 15.83
CA PHE A 87 15.74 0.61 15.64
C PHE A 87 17.10 1.32 15.72
N ASN A 88 17.43 2.11 14.70
CA ASN A 88 18.60 3.00 14.69
C ASN A 88 18.24 4.34 14.01
N LYS A 89 19.22 5.22 13.80
CA LYS A 89 18.98 6.53 13.15
C LYS A 89 18.42 6.47 11.72
N MET A 90 18.53 5.32 11.05
CA MET A 90 18.00 5.10 9.70
C MET A 90 16.59 4.48 9.71
N GLY A 91 16.06 4.14 10.88
CA GLY A 91 14.75 3.49 11.07
C GLY A 91 14.85 2.03 11.55
N ALA A 92 13.76 1.29 11.41
CA ALA A 92 13.66 -0.09 11.89
C ALA A 92 14.05 -1.06 10.80
N HIS A 93 14.98 -1.90 11.15
CA HIS A 93 15.45 -3.00 10.34
C HIS A 93 14.90 -4.28 10.96
N LYS A 94 14.45 -5.21 10.11
CA LYS A 94 13.67 -6.38 10.53
C LYS A 94 14.32 -7.62 9.94
N ILE A 95 14.50 -8.66 10.75
CA ILE A 95 14.99 -9.96 10.29
C ILE A 95 14.21 -11.09 10.94
N TYR A 96 14.14 -12.21 10.23
CA TYR A 96 13.68 -13.49 10.75
C TYR A 96 14.81 -14.52 10.61
N LEU A 97 15.02 -15.32 11.65
CA LEU A 97 16.05 -16.34 11.70
C LEU A 97 15.38 -17.68 12.04
N PRO A 98 15.15 -18.57 11.05
CA PRO A 98 14.60 -19.89 11.32
C PRO A 98 15.62 -20.73 12.10
N ALA A 99 15.15 -21.73 12.85
CA ALA A 99 16.00 -22.64 13.61
C ALA A 99 17.06 -23.35 12.73
N SER A 100 16.77 -23.54 11.44
CA SER A 100 17.70 -24.11 10.45
C SER A 100 18.87 -23.19 10.10
N ALA A 101 18.74 -21.88 10.29
CA ALA A 101 19.79 -20.89 10.04
C ALA A 101 20.74 -20.72 11.24
N TRP A 102 20.49 -21.41 12.36
CA TRP A 102 21.33 -21.34 13.54
C TRP A 102 22.63 -22.07 13.26
N SER A 103 23.76 -21.38 13.40
CA SER A 103 25.08 -21.96 13.11
C SER A 103 25.39 -23.10 14.09
N GLY A 104 25.31 -24.34 13.60
CA GLY A 104 25.92 -25.50 14.23
C GLY A 104 27.30 -25.73 13.61
N GLY A 105 28.37 -25.32 14.29
CA GLY A 105 29.71 -25.73 13.87
C GLY A 105 29.86 -27.25 14.03
N GLY A 106 30.22 -27.94 12.96
CA GLY A 106 30.76 -29.31 12.98
C GLY A 106 29.98 -30.33 13.82
N GLY A 107 28.79 -30.75 13.36
CA GLY A 107 28.08 -31.91 13.93
C GLY A 107 27.42 -31.71 15.30
N GLN A 108 27.40 -30.49 15.83
CA GLN A 108 26.67 -30.16 17.06
C GLN A 108 25.22 -29.75 16.78
N THR A 109 24.33 -30.04 17.72
CA THR A 109 22.93 -29.57 17.69
C THR A 109 22.88 -28.05 17.55
N PRO A 110 22.02 -27.50 16.68
CA PRO A 110 21.90 -26.06 16.47
C PRO A 110 21.56 -25.35 17.79
N THR A 111 22.40 -24.39 18.19
CA THR A 111 22.22 -23.60 19.42
C THR A 111 21.64 -22.23 19.09
N ARG A 112 20.85 -21.67 20.01
CA ARG A 112 20.23 -20.35 19.84
C ARG A 112 21.31 -19.30 19.55
N PRO A 113 21.19 -18.49 18.48
CA PRO A 113 22.18 -17.47 18.17
C PRO A 113 22.27 -16.43 19.28
N THR A 114 23.51 -16.04 19.59
CA THR A 114 23.81 -14.95 20.52
C THR A 114 23.37 -13.60 19.96
N VAL A 115 23.16 -12.62 20.84
CA VAL A 115 22.78 -11.24 20.43
C VAL A 115 23.77 -10.66 19.42
N LYS A 116 25.08 -10.95 19.56
CA LYS A 116 26.12 -10.51 18.62
C LYS A 116 25.96 -11.15 17.24
N GLN A 117 25.60 -12.43 17.18
CA GLN A 117 25.34 -13.12 15.90
C GLN A 117 24.06 -12.59 15.23
N ILE A 118 23.03 -12.26 16.00
CA ILE A 118 21.81 -11.64 15.50
C ILE A 118 22.13 -10.25 14.93
N LEU A 119 22.88 -9.42 15.67
CA LEU A 119 23.28 -8.09 15.21
C LEU A 119 24.11 -8.12 13.92
N ALA A 120 24.97 -9.11 13.76
CA ALA A 120 25.78 -9.28 12.55
C ALA A 120 24.95 -9.60 11.29
N GLN A 121 23.67 -9.96 11.43
CA GLN A 121 22.78 -10.17 10.28
C GLN A 121 22.19 -8.86 9.73
N PHE A 122 22.28 -7.76 10.47
CA PHE A 122 21.82 -6.46 10.01
C PHE A 122 22.91 -5.77 9.18
N THR A 123 22.68 -5.65 7.87
CA THR A 123 23.57 -4.93 6.94
C THR A 123 23.62 -3.43 7.21
N ALA A 124 22.60 -2.90 7.90
CA ALA A 124 22.44 -1.50 8.26
C ALA A 124 23.22 -1.06 9.51
N MET A 125 24.08 -1.93 10.05
CA MET A 125 24.87 -1.66 11.25
C MET A 125 26.35 -1.55 10.92
N GLU A 126 26.99 -0.51 11.44
CA GLU A 126 28.44 -0.52 11.58
C GLU A 126 28.87 -1.52 12.66
N ARG A 127 30.17 -1.82 12.68
CA ARG A 127 30.74 -2.80 13.62
C ARG A 127 30.32 -2.49 15.06
N VAL A 128 29.75 -3.50 15.72
CA VAL A 128 29.36 -3.40 17.13
C VAL A 128 30.57 -3.72 18.01
N ASP A 129 31.12 -2.69 18.66
CA ASP A 129 32.34 -2.83 19.46
C ASP A 129 32.08 -3.30 20.90
N LYS A 130 30.90 -3.00 21.46
CA LYS A 130 30.51 -3.36 22.82
C LYS A 130 29.32 -4.31 22.84
N VAL A 131 29.30 -5.22 23.81
CA VAL A 131 28.15 -6.10 24.03
C VAL A 131 26.94 -5.23 24.39
N PRO A 132 25.79 -5.39 23.69
CA PRO A 132 24.57 -4.65 24.00
C PRO A 132 24.10 -4.96 25.43
N ARG A 133 23.54 -3.96 26.10
CA ARG A 133 22.97 -4.12 27.44
C ARG A 133 21.51 -4.53 27.34
N GLU A 134 21.14 -5.60 28.06
CA GLU A 134 19.73 -6.00 28.20
C GLU A 134 18.95 -5.03 29.10
N ILE A 135 17.72 -4.70 28.68
CA ILE A 135 16.79 -3.84 29.42
C ILE A 135 15.53 -4.64 29.75
N THR A 136 15.17 -4.68 31.03
CA THR A 136 14.00 -5.39 31.57
C THR A 136 12.90 -4.46 32.09
N CYS A 137 12.90 -3.21 31.64
CA CYS A 137 11.97 -2.16 32.08
C CYS A 137 10.55 -2.37 31.50
N PRO A 138 9.49 -2.48 32.31
CA PRO A 138 8.10 -2.64 31.82
C PRO A 138 7.60 -1.47 30.98
N GLU A 139 8.00 -0.24 31.30
CA GLU A 139 7.60 0.98 30.60
C GLU A 139 8.16 1.04 29.17
N LEU A 140 9.29 0.38 28.92
CA LEU A 140 9.97 0.36 27.63
C LEU A 140 9.06 -0.11 26.50
N GLN A 141 8.14 -1.04 26.75
CA GLN A 141 7.23 -1.53 25.73
C GLN A 141 6.34 -0.43 25.13
N LYS A 142 5.94 0.55 25.95
CA LYS A 142 5.17 1.72 25.47
C LYS A 142 6.05 2.63 24.61
N ASP A 143 7.29 2.86 25.03
CA ASP A 143 8.24 3.69 24.29
C ASP A 143 8.63 3.07 22.95
N ILE A 144 8.79 1.74 22.88
CA ILE A 144 9.07 1.05 21.60
C ILE A 144 7.87 1.12 20.66
N LEU A 145 6.65 0.98 21.17
CA LEU A 145 5.44 1.16 20.36
C LEU A 145 5.34 2.59 19.80
N LEU A 146 5.74 3.59 20.59
CA LEU A 146 5.80 4.97 20.16
C LEU A 146 6.92 5.21 19.14
N LEU A 147 8.10 4.60 19.32
CA LEU A 147 9.20 4.63 18.35
C LEU A 147 8.77 4.02 17.00
N GLU A 148 8.14 2.84 17.03
CA GLU A 148 7.60 2.22 15.81
C GLU A 148 6.48 3.06 15.16
N GLU A 149 5.69 3.78 15.96
CA GLU A 149 4.70 4.72 15.45
C GLU A 149 5.34 5.95 14.79
N GLN A 150 6.45 6.43 15.33
CA GLN A 150 7.22 7.57 14.80
C GLN A 150 7.96 7.25 13.51
N GLU A 151 8.32 5.98 13.27
CA GLU A 151 8.83 5.54 11.97
C GLU A 151 7.76 5.60 10.87
N GLY A 152 6.49 5.73 11.26
CA GLY A 152 5.36 5.92 10.38
C GLY A 152 4.76 4.60 9.92
N SER A 153 3.44 4.46 10.08
CA SER A 153 2.70 3.68 9.08
C SER A 153 2.85 4.41 7.75
N VAL A 154 3.07 3.68 6.67
CA VAL A 154 2.95 4.27 5.33
C VAL A 154 1.50 4.70 5.17
N ASN A 155 1.26 6.01 5.25
CA ASN A 155 -0.07 6.55 5.05
C ASN A 155 -0.28 6.79 3.57
N PHE A 156 -1.42 6.35 3.06
CA PHE A 156 -1.69 6.36 1.63
C PHE A 156 -2.63 7.50 1.26
N LYS A 157 -2.32 8.17 0.15
CA LYS A 157 -3.20 9.13 -0.50
C LYS A 157 -3.57 8.58 -1.88
N ILE A 158 -4.87 8.50 -2.15
CA ILE A 158 -5.39 7.86 -3.36
C ILE A 158 -6.38 8.80 -4.02
N GLY A 159 -6.17 9.13 -5.29
CA GLY A 159 -7.11 9.95 -6.03
C GLY A 159 -8.28 9.11 -6.55
N ILE A 160 -9.48 9.68 -6.54
CA ILE A 160 -10.68 9.06 -7.11
C ILE A 160 -11.31 10.03 -8.08
N MET A 161 -11.45 9.61 -9.33
CA MET A 161 -12.09 10.37 -10.39
C MET A 161 -13.34 9.67 -10.90
N LEU A 162 -14.40 10.47 -11.12
CA LEU A 162 -15.60 10.05 -11.82
C LEU A 162 -15.43 10.28 -13.32
N MET A 163 -15.62 9.23 -14.14
CA MET A 163 -15.66 9.31 -15.59
C MET A 163 -17.09 9.05 -16.10
N ARG A 164 -17.68 10.05 -16.73
CA ARG A 164 -18.99 9.96 -17.38
C ARG A 164 -18.86 9.45 -18.82
N PRO A 165 -19.95 8.91 -19.43
CA PRO A 165 -19.93 8.44 -20.81
C PRO A 165 -19.42 9.52 -21.77
N GLY A 166 -18.46 9.13 -22.61
CA GLY A 166 -17.90 9.99 -23.66
C GLY A 166 -16.79 10.95 -23.21
N GLN A 167 -16.49 11.07 -21.92
CA GLN A 167 -15.35 11.88 -21.44
C GLN A 167 -14.02 11.20 -21.81
N ARG A 168 -13.05 12.00 -22.27
CA ARG A 168 -11.74 11.50 -22.77
C ARG A 168 -10.56 12.35 -22.32
N THR A 169 -10.78 13.28 -21.38
CA THR A 169 -9.73 14.13 -20.83
C THR A 169 -9.88 14.26 -19.33
N ASP A 170 -8.76 14.44 -18.63
CA ASP A 170 -8.75 14.75 -17.19
C ASP A 170 -9.51 16.03 -16.88
N ASP A 171 -9.40 17.08 -17.69
CA ASP A 171 -10.16 18.32 -17.51
C ASP A 171 -11.68 18.07 -17.47
N GLU A 172 -12.21 17.21 -18.35
CA GLU A 172 -13.63 16.83 -18.34
C GLU A 172 -14.01 16.03 -17.09
N MET A 173 -13.22 15.01 -16.73
CA MET A 173 -13.48 14.16 -15.57
C MET A 173 -13.38 14.94 -14.25
N LEU A 174 -12.37 15.81 -14.13
CA LEU A 174 -12.16 16.69 -12.98
C LEU A 174 -13.21 17.78 -12.88
N SER A 175 -13.92 18.12 -13.97
CA SER A 175 -15.02 19.09 -13.95
C SER A 175 -16.35 18.50 -13.45
N ASN A 176 -16.41 17.19 -13.19
CA ASN A 176 -17.62 16.58 -12.62
C ASN A 176 -17.84 17.05 -11.17
N GLU A 177 -18.96 17.73 -10.92
CA GLU A 177 -19.29 18.23 -9.58
C GLU A 177 -20.01 17.20 -8.70
N LYS A 178 -20.78 16.29 -9.29
CA LYS A 178 -21.61 15.30 -8.59
C LYS A 178 -21.67 13.99 -9.38
N GLY A 179 -21.71 12.87 -8.68
CA GLY A 179 -22.01 11.56 -9.27
C GLY A 179 -23.46 11.13 -9.07
N ASN A 180 -23.80 9.97 -9.64
CA ASN A 180 -25.09 9.31 -9.41
C ASN A 180 -25.07 8.44 -8.14
N GLU A 181 -26.14 7.67 -7.91
CA GLU A 181 -26.24 6.78 -6.75
C GLU A 181 -25.17 5.67 -6.72
N LYS A 182 -24.76 5.18 -7.90
CA LYS A 182 -23.69 4.16 -8.02
C LYS A 182 -22.36 4.72 -7.51
N TRP A 183 -22.04 5.96 -7.89
CA TRP A 183 -20.88 6.69 -7.40
C TRP A 183 -20.92 6.87 -5.88
N GLU A 184 -22.05 7.33 -5.31
CA GLU A 184 -22.17 7.54 -3.86
C GLU A 184 -22.05 6.22 -3.07
N ARG A 185 -22.61 5.12 -3.58
CA ARG A 185 -22.42 3.78 -2.98
C ARG A 185 -20.96 3.35 -3.03
N PHE A 186 -20.31 3.54 -4.17
CA PHE A 186 -18.91 3.16 -4.36
C PHE A 186 -17.97 3.92 -3.40
N ILE A 187 -18.07 5.24 -3.31
CA ILE A 187 -17.19 6.00 -2.40
C ILE A 187 -17.47 5.69 -0.92
N SER A 188 -18.73 5.41 -0.57
CA SER A 188 -19.11 4.99 0.79
C SER A 188 -18.63 3.58 1.13
N LEU A 189 -18.44 2.72 0.13
CA LEU A 189 -17.85 1.41 0.33
C LEU A 189 -16.36 1.52 0.69
N LEU A 190 -15.64 2.50 0.14
CA LEU A 190 -14.19 2.62 0.38
C LEU A 190 -13.85 3.07 1.80
N GLY A 191 -14.65 3.96 2.39
CA GLY A 191 -14.41 4.44 3.75
C GLY A 191 -15.47 5.39 4.26
N ASP A 192 -15.18 6.00 5.40
CA ASP A 192 -16.07 6.90 6.09
C ASP A 192 -15.95 8.32 5.54
N LYS A 193 -17.08 9.00 5.40
CA LYS A 193 -17.11 10.43 5.08
C LYS A 193 -16.77 11.24 6.34
N ILE A 194 -15.67 11.96 6.29
CA ILE A 194 -15.14 12.76 7.42
C ILE A 194 -15.20 14.25 7.13
N ARG A 195 -15.32 15.07 8.18
CA ARG A 195 -15.17 16.52 8.11
C ARG A 195 -13.69 16.87 8.12
N LEU A 196 -13.25 17.71 7.18
CA LEU A 196 -11.84 18.13 7.09
C LEU A 196 -11.47 19.19 8.13
N ARG A 197 -12.32 20.21 8.34
CA ARG A 197 -12.08 21.20 9.39
C ARG A 197 -11.98 20.52 10.76
N GLY A 198 -10.83 20.69 11.42
CA GLY A 198 -10.55 20.10 12.73
C GLY A 198 -10.10 18.63 12.69
N TRP A 199 -9.91 18.04 11.50
CA TRP A 199 -9.37 16.69 11.37
C TRP A 199 -7.95 16.61 11.94
N ASN A 200 -7.72 15.65 12.85
CA ASN A 200 -6.48 15.50 13.62
C ASN A 200 -5.69 14.24 13.28
N ARG A 201 -6.09 13.53 12.22
CA ARG A 201 -5.47 12.31 11.71
C ARG A 201 -4.75 12.58 10.37
N PHE A 202 -4.27 11.54 9.69
CA PHE A 202 -3.63 11.71 8.39
C PHE A 202 -4.54 12.48 7.42
N ARG A 203 -4.01 13.57 6.84
CA ARG A 203 -4.78 14.53 6.02
C ARG A 203 -4.52 14.45 4.53
N GLY A 204 -3.57 13.63 4.06
CA GLY A 204 -3.27 13.49 2.62
C GLY A 204 -2.81 14.76 1.90
N GLY A 205 -2.55 15.87 2.60
CA GLY A 205 -2.29 17.18 2.00
C GLY A 205 -3.53 18.07 1.84
N LEU A 206 -4.70 17.62 2.30
CA LEU A 206 -5.93 18.41 2.36
C LEU A 206 -5.87 19.47 3.48
N ASP A 207 -6.61 20.55 3.30
CA ASP A 207 -6.75 21.63 4.27
C ASP A 207 -7.73 21.24 5.39
N VAL A 208 -7.24 21.33 6.63
CA VAL A 208 -8.00 21.00 7.85
C VAL A 208 -8.35 22.25 8.68
N LYS A 209 -8.03 23.45 8.19
CA LYS A 209 -8.26 24.72 8.90
C LYS A 209 -9.40 25.54 8.27
N GLY A 210 -9.35 25.73 6.96
CA GLY A 210 -10.17 26.71 6.23
C GLY A 210 -11.16 26.16 5.21
N ASP A 211 -11.32 24.84 5.09
CA ASP A 211 -12.11 24.15 4.05
C ASP A 211 -11.67 24.51 2.61
N MET A 212 -10.42 24.94 2.42
CA MET A 212 -9.90 25.36 1.10
C MET A 212 -9.83 24.22 0.10
N THR A 213 -9.76 22.97 0.56
CA THR A 213 -9.75 21.76 -0.28
C THR A 213 -11.06 20.99 -0.17
N GLY A 214 -12.16 21.69 0.06
CA GLY A 214 -13.47 21.08 0.33
C GLY A 214 -13.73 20.92 1.83
N SER A 215 -14.97 20.58 2.16
CA SER A 215 -15.41 20.46 3.55
C SER A 215 -15.29 19.05 4.11
N HIS A 216 -15.32 18.04 3.24
CA HIS A 216 -15.31 16.63 3.61
C HIS A 216 -14.44 15.84 2.64
N SER A 217 -14.01 14.66 3.08
CA SER A 217 -13.44 13.64 2.22
C SER A 217 -13.85 12.25 2.67
N ILE A 218 -13.37 11.22 1.97
CA ILE A 218 -13.46 9.82 2.40
C ILE A 218 -12.12 9.42 3.03
N TYR A 219 -12.20 8.70 4.14
CA TYR A 219 -11.05 8.21 4.89
C TYR A 219 -11.33 6.79 5.40
N THR A 220 -10.30 5.94 5.45
CA THR A 220 -10.39 4.66 6.16
C THR A 220 -9.09 4.35 6.88
N MET A 221 -9.21 3.56 7.95
CA MET A 221 -8.08 2.82 8.51
C MET A 221 -8.17 1.38 7.98
N HIS A 222 -7.11 0.87 7.37
CA HIS A 222 -7.09 -0.49 6.82
C HIS A 222 -5.76 -1.17 7.16
N GLN A 223 -5.83 -2.31 7.86
CA GLN A 223 -4.66 -3.06 8.33
C GLN A 223 -3.60 -2.22 9.09
N GLY A 224 -4.07 -1.20 9.84
CA GLY A 224 -3.20 -0.29 10.60
C GLY A 224 -2.73 0.94 9.82
N HIS A 225 -3.00 1.03 8.51
CA HIS A 225 -2.65 2.18 7.67
C HIS A 225 -3.78 3.18 7.57
N GLU A 226 -3.45 4.46 7.60
CA GLU A 226 -4.41 5.52 7.30
C GLU A 226 -4.44 5.79 5.80
N ILE A 227 -5.64 5.78 5.22
CA ILE A 227 -5.85 6.04 3.79
C ILE A 227 -6.76 7.27 3.67
N MET A 228 -6.23 8.33 3.06
CA MET A 228 -6.98 9.53 2.70
C MET A 228 -7.30 9.50 1.20
N PHE A 229 -8.56 9.62 0.83
CA PHE A 229 -8.95 9.70 -0.57
C PHE A 229 -9.04 11.14 -1.03
N HIS A 230 -8.54 11.45 -2.23
CA HIS A 230 -8.77 12.71 -2.92
C HIS A 230 -9.92 12.51 -3.91
N VAL A 231 -11.15 12.68 -3.42
CA VAL A 231 -12.37 12.45 -4.21
C VAL A 231 -12.68 13.67 -5.08
N SER A 232 -12.64 13.51 -6.41
CA SER A 232 -12.76 14.64 -7.34
C SER A 232 -14.00 15.50 -7.11
N THR A 233 -15.15 14.88 -6.83
CA THR A 233 -16.42 15.57 -6.57
C THR A 233 -16.50 16.25 -5.20
N MET A 234 -15.61 15.92 -4.25
CA MET A 234 -15.54 16.56 -2.92
C MET A 234 -14.50 17.68 -2.83
N LEU A 235 -13.57 17.75 -3.79
CA LEU A 235 -12.64 18.86 -3.93
C LEU A 235 -13.34 20.09 -4.54
N PRO A 236 -12.84 21.32 -4.30
CA PRO A 236 -13.47 22.54 -4.82
C PRO A 236 -13.54 22.54 -6.34
N PHE A 237 -14.65 23.02 -6.89
CA PHE A 237 -14.86 23.24 -8.31
C PHE A 237 -14.78 24.72 -8.64
N SER A 238 -14.19 25.07 -9.77
CA SER A 238 -14.18 26.45 -10.29
C SER A 238 -14.62 26.49 -11.74
N LYS A 239 -15.73 27.17 -12.03
CA LYS A 239 -16.28 27.34 -13.39
C LYS A 239 -15.32 28.08 -14.33
N ASP A 240 -14.54 29.00 -13.77
CA ASP A 240 -13.62 29.85 -14.52
C ASP A 240 -12.29 29.13 -14.82
N ASN A 241 -12.04 27.98 -14.20
CA ASN A 241 -10.82 27.20 -14.38
C ASN A 241 -11.13 25.85 -15.06
N LYS A 242 -11.14 25.83 -16.39
CA LYS A 242 -11.41 24.60 -17.17
C LYS A 242 -10.49 23.42 -16.82
N GLN A 243 -9.24 23.70 -16.41
CA GLN A 243 -8.28 22.66 -16.05
C GLN A 243 -8.44 22.14 -14.61
N GLN A 244 -9.33 22.75 -13.82
CA GLN A 244 -9.57 22.40 -12.41
C GLN A 244 -8.27 22.21 -11.62
N LEU A 245 -7.34 23.16 -11.75
CA LEU A 245 -5.96 23.04 -11.25
C LEU A 245 -5.87 22.62 -9.77
N GLU A 246 -6.78 23.09 -8.92
CA GLU A 246 -6.81 22.67 -7.50
C GLU A 246 -7.10 21.18 -7.35
N ARG A 247 -8.08 20.64 -8.09
CA ARG A 247 -8.37 19.20 -8.10
C ARG A 247 -7.19 18.41 -8.66
N LYS A 248 -6.63 18.89 -9.77
CA LYS A 248 -5.49 18.28 -10.46
C LYS A 248 -4.22 18.28 -9.60
N ARG A 249 -4.00 19.31 -8.77
CA ARG A 249 -2.86 19.40 -7.85
C ARG A 249 -2.89 18.31 -6.78
N HIS A 250 -4.07 17.87 -6.35
CA HIS A 250 -4.19 16.78 -5.39
C HIS A 250 -4.13 15.43 -6.11
N ILE A 251 -5.10 15.16 -6.98
CA ILE A 251 -5.28 13.87 -7.66
C ILE A 251 -4.14 13.55 -8.65
N GLY A 252 -3.69 14.55 -9.39
CA GLY A 252 -2.59 14.40 -10.34
C GLY A 252 -1.24 14.17 -9.66
N ASN A 253 -1.11 14.42 -8.36
CA ASN A 253 0.11 14.11 -7.58
C ASN A 253 -0.01 12.80 -6.79
N ASP A 254 -1.09 12.04 -6.99
CA ASP A 254 -1.23 10.71 -6.42
C ASP A 254 -0.63 9.67 -7.36
N ILE A 255 0.10 8.72 -6.76
CA ILE A 255 0.77 7.61 -7.46
C ILE A 255 -0.29 6.68 -8.08
N VAL A 256 -1.39 6.50 -7.36
CA VAL A 256 -2.48 5.61 -7.73
C VAL A 256 -3.78 6.40 -7.83
N ASN A 257 -4.48 6.22 -8.94
CA ASN A 257 -5.78 6.83 -9.19
C ASN A 257 -6.86 5.79 -9.49
N ILE A 258 -7.99 5.89 -8.81
CA ILE A 258 -9.19 5.10 -9.08
C ILE A 258 -10.08 5.87 -10.05
N ILE A 259 -10.47 5.22 -11.15
CA ILE A 259 -11.41 5.76 -12.12
C ILE A 259 -12.72 5.00 -11.97
N PHE A 260 -13.73 5.62 -11.37
CA PHE A 260 -15.08 5.06 -11.39
C PHE A 260 -15.78 5.49 -12.69
N THR A 261 -16.14 4.54 -13.53
CA THR A 261 -16.83 4.82 -14.79
C THR A 261 -18.33 4.57 -14.70
N GLU A 262 -19.09 5.56 -15.15
CA GLU A 262 -20.55 5.45 -15.38
C GLU A 262 -20.86 4.98 -16.82
N ASP A 263 -19.85 4.62 -17.61
CA ASP A 263 -20.05 4.07 -18.94
C ASP A 263 -20.68 2.68 -18.87
N SER A 264 -21.66 2.44 -19.75
CA SER A 264 -22.30 1.13 -19.92
C SER A 264 -21.32 0.06 -20.43
N THR A 265 -20.29 0.48 -21.16
CA THR A 265 -19.24 -0.40 -21.69
C THR A 265 -17.99 -0.27 -20.80
N HIS A 266 -17.53 -1.39 -20.24
CA HIS A 266 -16.27 -1.43 -19.49
C HIS A 266 -15.06 -1.26 -20.42
N ASN A 267 -13.92 -0.80 -19.88
CA ASN A 267 -12.66 -0.58 -20.63
C ASN A 267 -12.70 0.55 -21.68
N THR A 268 -13.56 1.56 -21.50
CA THR A 268 -13.54 2.77 -22.34
C THR A 268 -12.53 3.82 -21.86
N PHE A 269 -11.97 3.64 -20.66
CA PHE A 269 -10.89 4.47 -20.14
C PHE A 269 -9.56 4.17 -20.83
N ASN A 270 -8.81 5.23 -21.15
CA ASN A 270 -7.43 5.15 -21.59
C ASN A 270 -6.55 5.94 -20.60
N PRO A 271 -5.47 5.37 -20.04
CA PRO A 271 -4.54 6.06 -19.16
C PRO A 271 -4.02 7.40 -19.70
N GLN A 272 -3.88 7.54 -21.03
CA GLN A 272 -3.45 8.78 -21.70
C GLN A 272 -4.43 9.95 -21.54
N TYR A 273 -5.67 9.68 -21.11
CA TYR A 273 -6.65 10.73 -20.81
C TYR A 273 -6.23 11.56 -19.60
N VAL A 274 -5.41 11.01 -18.70
CA VAL A 274 -4.94 11.67 -17.49
C VAL A 274 -3.48 12.09 -17.66
N LYS A 275 -3.22 13.41 -17.62
CA LYS A 275 -1.87 13.95 -17.78
C LYS A 275 -1.24 14.17 -16.42
N SER A 276 -0.42 13.22 -15.98
CA SER A 276 0.36 13.30 -14.75
C SER A 276 1.75 12.67 -14.91
N HIS A 277 2.75 13.24 -14.25
CA HIS A 277 4.08 12.64 -14.09
C HIS A 277 4.21 11.75 -12.85
N PHE A 278 3.25 11.81 -11.94
CA PHE A 278 3.29 11.10 -10.66
C PHE A 278 2.41 9.86 -10.66
N THR A 279 1.33 9.86 -11.45
CA THR A 279 0.41 8.73 -11.52
C THR A 279 1.00 7.62 -12.36
N HIS A 280 1.25 6.48 -11.73
CA HIS A 280 1.82 5.29 -12.36
C HIS A 280 0.83 4.14 -12.43
N ILE A 281 -0.28 4.20 -11.68
CA ILE A 281 -1.33 3.17 -11.70
C ILE A 281 -2.73 3.77 -11.77
N PHE A 282 -3.55 3.17 -12.63
CA PHE A 282 -4.99 3.39 -12.69
C PHE A 282 -5.76 2.11 -12.39
N ALA A 283 -6.74 2.20 -11.51
CA ALA A 283 -7.73 1.14 -11.30
C ALA A 283 -9.09 1.63 -11.77
N VAL A 284 -9.59 1.03 -12.84
CA VAL A 284 -10.86 1.37 -13.46
C VAL A 284 -11.93 0.45 -12.89
N VAL A 285 -12.96 1.07 -12.32
CA VAL A 285 -14.05 0.38 -11.63
C VAL A 285 -15.38 0.75 -12.29
N SER A 286 -16.21 -0.25 -12.58
CA SER A 286 -17.63 -0.03 -12.90
C SER A 286 -18.52 -0.91 -12.04
N GLU A 287 -19.75 -0.46 -11.79
CA GLU A 287 -20.79 -1.29 -11.19
C GLU A 287 -21.63 -1.94 -12.31
N VAL A 288 -21.64 -3.27 -12.34
CA VAL A 288 -22.46 -4.08 -13.24
C VAL A 288 -23.75 -4.46 -12.50
N ASP A 289 -24.89 -4.01 -13.02
CA ASP A 289 -26.18 -4.20 -12.36
C ASP A 289 -26.47 -5.69 -12.13
N GLY A 290 -26.66 -6.07 -10.87
CA GLY A 290 -26.92 -7.46 -10.46
C GLY A 290 -25.68 -8.37 -10.39
N GLU A 291 -24.51 -7.93 -10.86
CA GLU A 291 -23.27 -8.73 -10.84
C GLU A 291 -22.20 -8.17 -9.88
N GLY A 292 -22.27 -6.89 -9.49
CA GLY A 292 -21.34 -6.28 -8.53
C GLY A 292 -20.32 -5.36 -9.18
N TYR A 293 -19.07 -5.36 -8.70
CA TYR A 293 -18.02 -4.46 -9.20
C TYR A 293 -17.09 -5.15 -10.18
N ARG A 294 -16.85 -4.52 -11.34
CA ARG A 294 -15.83 -4.94 -12.30
C ARG A 294 -14.59 -4.06 -12.15
N LEU A 295 -13.42 -4.68 -12.23
CA LEU A 295 -12.12 -4.00 -12.05
C LEU A 295 -11.21 -4.25 -13.26
N SER A 296 -10.48 -3.23 -13.69
CA SER A 296 -9.30 -3.38 -14.56
C SER A 296 -8.19 -2.48 -14.08
N VAL A 297 -6.95 -2.96 -14.16
CA VAL A 297 -5.78 -2.23 -13.66
C VAL A 297 -4.81 -1.97 -14.79
N TYR A 298 -4.37 -0.72 -14.89
CA TYR A 298 -3.38 -0.23 -15.82
C TYR A 298 -2.19 0.26 -15.02
N SER A 299 -0.99 -0.16 -15.36
CA SER A 299 0.24 0.33 -14.73
C SER A 299 1.30 0.64 -15.77
N ASP A 300 2.19 1.55 -15.42
CA ASP A 300 3.41 1.80 -16.20
C ASP A 300 4.28 0.52 -16.25
N ASP A 301 5.05 0.34 -17.32
CA ASP A 301 5.93 -0.82 -17.51
C ASP A 301 7.03 -0.94 -16.44
N SER A 302 7.40 0.19 -15.82
CA SER A 302 8.33 0.26 -14.70
C SER A 302 7.79 -0.33 -13.40
N VAL A 303 6.46 -0.51 -13.28
CA VAL A 303 5.84 -1.09 -12.10
C VAL A 303 6.01 -2.61 -12.12
N PRO A 304 6.64 -3.22 -11.10
CA PRO A 304 6.77 -4.67 -11.04
C PRO A 304 5.38 -5.33 -10.90
N PRO A 305 5.20 -6.59 -11.34
CA PRO A 305 3.97 -7.32 -11.07
C PRO A 305 3.68 -7.34 -9.58
N PHE A 306 2.43 -7.07 -9.22
CA PHE A 306 1.93 -7.02 -7.85
C PHE A 306 0.62 -7.80 -7.80
N GLY A 307 0.36 -8.40 -6.65
CA GLY A 307 -0.88 -9.08 -6.31
C GLY A 307 -1.81 -8.22 -5.46
N PRO A 308 -2.97 -8.77 -5.08
CA PRO A 308 -3.53 -10.07 -5.50
C PRO A 308 -3.91 -10.19 -7.00
N SER A 309 -3.96 -11.41 -7.51
CA SER A 309 -4.41 -11.72 -8.88
C SER A 309 -5.90 -11.45 -9.07
N LEU A 310 -6.28 -10.82 -10.18
CA LEU A 310 -7.69 -10.57 -10.51
C LEU A 310 -8.46 -11.88 -10.76
N PRO A 311 -9.75 -11.95 -10.35
CA PRO A 311 -10.60 -13.08 -10.70
C PRO A 311 -10.86 -13.12 -12.23
N CYS A 312 -11.29 -14.28 -12.73
CA CYS A 312 -11.70 -14.46 -14.13
C CYS A 312 -13.14 -14.98 -14.17
N PRO A 313 -14.14 -14.17 -14.58
CA PRO A 313 -14.02 -12.77 -15.02
C PRO A 313 -13.63 -11.81 -13.88
N PRO A 314 -13.09 -10.60 -14.17
CA PRO A 314 -12.62 -9.65 -13.16
C PRO A 314 -13.79 -8.89 -12.50
N VAL A 315 -14.75 -9.65 -11.95
CA VAL A 315 -15.98 -9.17 -11.33
C VAL A 315 -16.06 -9.70 -9.90
N PHE A 316 -16.49 -8.84 -8.99
CA PHE A 316 -16.63 -9.10 -7.57
C PHE A 316 -18.09 -8.89 -7.15
N ASN A 317 -18.76 -9.99 -6.83
CA ASN A 317 -20.18 -9.97 -6.45
C ASN A 317 -20.39 -9.52 -5.00
N ASP A 318 -19.37 -9.70 -4.14
CA ASP A 318 -19.36 -9.22 -2.76
C ASP A 318 -18.62 -7.86 -2.69
N PRO A 319 -19.33 -6.76 -2.36
CA PRO A 319 -18.73 -5.44 -2.22
C PRO A 319 -17.60 -5.37 -1.18
N GLN A 320 -17.69 -6.12 -0.08
CA GLN A 320 -16.65 -6.08 0.96
C GLN A 320 -15.39 -6.81 0.53
N LEU A 321 -15.54 -7.94 -0.17
CA LEU A 321 -14.40 -8.63 -0.79
C LEU A 321 -13.74 -7.75 -1.85
N PHE A 322 -14.54 -7.08 -2.68
CA PHE A 322 -14.03 -6.10 -3.64
C PHE A 322 -13.24 -4.99 -2.96
N ARG A 323 -13.80 -4.39 -1.90
CA ARG A 323 -13.13 -3.35 -1.12
C ARG A 323 -11.79 -3.83 -0.56
N GLU A 324 -11.76 -5.01 0.05
CA GLU A 324 -10.54 -5.58 0.63
C GLU A 324 -9.47 -5.82 -0.45
N PHE A 325 -9.87 -6.43 -1.57
CA PHE A 325 -9.01 -6.63 -2.73
C PHE A 325 -8.41 -5.31 -3.20
N LEU A 326 -9.28 -4.31 -3.41
CA LEU A 326 -8.91 -3.03 -3.96
C LEU A 326 -7.89 -2.30 -3.06
N LEU A 327 -8.17 -2.20 -1.76
CA LEU A 327 -7.27 -1.53 -0.80
C LEU A 327 -5.93 -2.24 -0.67
N VAL A 328 -5.90 -3.58 -0.61
CA VAL A 328 -4.64 -4.33 -0.52
C VAL A 328 -3.82 -4.24 -1.79
N SER A 329 -4.46 -4.38 -2.97
CA SER A 329 -3.78 -4.14 -4.25
C SER A 329 -3.12 -2.76 -4.26
N TYR A 330 -3.79 -1.71 -3.78
CA TYR A 330 -3.21 -0.37 -3.75
C TYR A 330 -2.05 -0.20 -2.78
N MET A 331 -2.11 -0.80 -1.60
CA MET A 331 -0.98 -0.75 -0.66
C MET A 331 0.23 -1.53 -1.18
N ASN A 332 0.02 -2.55 -2.03
CA ASN A 332 1.11 -3.25 -2.73
C ASN A 332 1.71 -2.44 -3.88
N LEU A 333 0.94 -1.49 -4.41
CA LEU A 333 1.25 -0.68 -5.58
C LEU A 333 1.94 0.65 -5.29
N ALA A 334 1.88 1.13 -4.05
CA ALA A 334 2.34 2.44 -3.61
C ALA A 334 3.62 2.36 -2.78
#